data_AF-A0A6B1G398-F1
#
_entry.id   AF-A0A6B1G398-F1
#
_cell.length_a   1.000
_cell.length_b   1.000
_cell.length_c   1.000
_cell.angle_alpha   90.00
_cell.angle_beta   90.00
_cell.angle_gamma   90.00
#
_symmetry.space_group_name_H-M   'P 1'
#
loop_
_entity.id
_entity.type
_entity.pdbx_description
1 polymer ?
#
loop_
_entity_poly.entity_id
_entity_poly.type
_entity_poly.pdbx_seq_one_letter_code
_entity_poly.pdbx_strand_id
1 'polypeptide(L)'
;MSELFSPQEAEGLRLFFGEGQCTDCHNGPLFTNGSFHNIGLPLPEGSKFDQGRSQATMQVVEDMFNCLGEFSDASEEACVELRFIKLEGEELVGAFKVPGLRNIAETAPYMHNGIFPDLEAVIRHYNHAPPAFPGHSDLVPLAFTEEQSAALKAFLLTLSAPPDAPPELLRPPEGME
;
A
#
# COMPACT_ATOMS: atom_id res chain seq x y z
N MET A 1 1.79 21.40 17.44
CA MET A 1 2.14 20.01 17.08
C MET A 1 2.31 19.12 18.32
N SER A 2 2.79 19.64 19.45
CA SER A 2 2.93 18.91 20.72
C SER A 2 1.63 18.58 21.47
N GLU A 3 0.45 18.96 20.95
CA GLU A 3 -0.84 18.69 21.61
C GLU A 3 -1.64 17.53 20.99
N LEU A 4 -1.21 17.00 19.84
CA LEU A 4 -1.89 15.89 19.15
C LEU A 4 -1.05 14.61 19.10
N PHE A 5 0.28 14.74 19.09
CA PHE A 5 1.21 13.61 19.04
C PHE A 5 2.10 13.61 20.27
N SER A 6 2.38 12.42 20.79
CA SER A 6 3.49 12.19 21.70
C SER A 6 4.82 12.58 21.03
N PRO A 7 5.89 12.83 21.81
CA PRO A 7 7.20 13.12 21.23
C PRO A 7 7.69 12.04 20.25
N GLN A 8 7.38 10.78 20.51
CA GLN A 8 7.79 9.65 19.67
C GLN A 8 6.99 9.61 18.35
N GLU A 9 5.67 9.84 18.40
CA GLU A 9 4.83 9.94 17.21
C GLU A 9 5.20 11.15 16.35
N ALA A 10 5.52 12.28 16.99
CA ALA A 10 5.97 13.49 16.29
C ALA A 10 7.33 13.29 15.60
N GLU A 11 8.20 12.45 16.16
CA GLU A 11 9.45 12.04 15.51
C GLU A 11 9.17 11.08 14.34
N GLY A 12 8.29 10.10 14.52
CA GLY A 12 7.86 9.19 13.45
C GLY A 12 7.26 9.94 12.25
N LEU A 13 6.45 10.96 12.53
CA LEU A 13 5.91 11.86 11.51
C LEU A 13 7.03 12.57 10.74
N ARG A 14 8.07 13.07 11.43
CA ARG A 14 9.21 13.72 10.78
C ARG A 14 9.98 12.77 9.90
N LEU A 15 10.21 11.54 10.35
CA LEU A 15 10.86 10.51 9.56
C LEU A 15 10.03 10.18 8.31
N PHE A 16 8.71 10.01 8.47
CA PHE A 16 7.80 9.68 7.37
C PHE A 16 7.81 10.71 6.24
N PHE A 17 7.74 12.00 6.59
CA PHE A 17 7.74 13.13 5.64
C PHE A 17 9.15 13.64 5.27
N GLY A 18 10.20 13.04 5.84
CA GLY A 18 11.58 13.49 5.72
C GLY A 18 12.50 12.36 5.28
N GLU A 19 13.40 11.94 6.16
CA GLU A 19 14.47 10.97 5.86
C GLU A 19 13.97 9.62 5.35
N GLY A 20 12.76 9.21 5.74
CA GLY A 20 12.17 7.95 5.33
C GLY A 20 11.55 7.98 3.94
N GLN A 21 11.38 9.17 3.36
CA GLN A 21 10.81 9.41 2.03
C GLN A 21 9.51 8.63 1.76
N CYS A 22 8.76 8.28 2.82
CA CYS A 22 7.61 7.40 2.71
C CYS A 22 6.52 8.03 1.84
N THR A 23 6.48 9.36 1.80
CA THR A 23 5.58 10.17 0.98
C THR A 23 5.83 10.09 -0.52
N ASP A 24 6.96 9.57 -0.99
CA ASP A 24 7.18 9.38 -2.43
C ASP A 24 6.13 8.42 -3.01
N CYS A 25 5.70 7.44 -2.19
CA CYS A 25 4.64 6.48 -2.51
C CYS A 25 3.36 6.72 -1.70
N HIS A 26 3.47 6.95 -0.39
CA HIS A 26 2.36 7.06 0.55
C HIS A 26 2.01 8.52 0.84
N ASN A 27 1.36 9.19 -0.12
CA ASN A 27 1.00 10.60 0.00
C ASN A 27 -0.51 10.87 -0.11
N GLY A 28 -0.85 12.15 0.07
CA GLY A 28 -2.22 12.63 0.03
C GLY A 28 -3.06 12.16 1.23
N PRO A 29 -4.37 12.48 1.23
CA PRO A 29 -5.24 12.18 2.35
C PRO A 29 -5.38 10.68 2.64
N LEU A 30 -5.15 9.80 1.66
CA LEU A 30 -5.28 8.34 1.83
C LEU A 30 -3.93 7.64 2.10
N PHE A 31 -2.82 8.38 2.11
CA PHE A 31 -1.46 7.84 2.22
C PHE A 31 -1.16 6.79 1.13
N THR A 32 -1.53 7.12 -0.11
CA THR A 32 -1.25 6.37 -1.33
C THR A 32 -1.42 7.28 -2.53
N ASN A 33 -0.54 7.15 -3.52
CA ASN A 33 -0.62 7.83 -4.81
C ASN A 33 -1.29 6.99 -5.90
N GLY A 34 -1.70 5.75 -5.60
CA GLY A 34 -2.28 4.83 -6.59
C GLY A 34 -1.28 4.22 -7.59
N SER A 35 0.01 4.54 -7.46
CA SER A 35 1.10 3.98 -8.26
C SER A 35 1.33 2.49 -7.97
N PHE A 36 2.16 1.85 -8.79
CA PHE A 36 2.52 0.45 -8.64
C PHE A 36 4.04 0.33 -8.47
N HIS A 37 4.47 -0.46 -7.50
CA HIS A 37 5.89 -0.62 -7.17
C HIS A 37 6.22 -2.07 -6.87
N ASN A 38 7.44 -2.47 -7.22
CA ASN A 38 8.03 -3.73 -6.79
C ASN A 38 9.03 -3.43 -5.68
N ILE A 39 8.80 -3.97 -4.48
CA ILE A 39 9.67 -3.71 -3.32
C ILE A 39 10.53 -4.93 -2.94
N GLY A 40 10.61 -5.94 -3.81
CA GLY A 40 11.44 -7.12 -3.59
C GLY A 40 10.95 -8.03 -2.46
N LEU A 41 9.63 -8.23 -2.34
CA LEU A 41 9.07 -9.15 -1.34
C LEU A 41 9.54 -10.60 -1.58
N PRO A 42 9.72 -11.39 -0.50
CA PRO A 42 9.99 -12.81 -0.66
C PRO A 42 8.82 -13.52 -1.35
N LEU A 43 9.18 -14.49 -2.20
CA LEU A 43 8.19 -15.27 -2.95
C LEU A 43 7.56 -16.34 -2.05
N PRO A 44 6.25 -16.61 -2.20
CA PRO A 44 5.64 -17.79 -1.60
C PRO A 44 6.33 -19.08 -2.05
N GLU A 45 6.36 -20.09 -1.18
CA GLU A 45 7.00 -21.37 -1.49
C GLU A 45 6.45 -22.00 -2.78
N GLY A 46 7.35 -22.44 -3.67
CA GLY A 46 6.98 -23.01 -4.96
C GLY A 46 6.70 -22.00 -6.08
N SER A 47 6.67 -20.70 -5.78
CA SER A 47 6.53 -19.64 -6.80
C SER A 47 7.87 -19.36 -7.48
N LYS A 48 7.88 -19.27 -8.82
CA LYS A 48 9.09 -18.89 -9.58
C LYS A 48 9.37 -17.40 -9.50
N PHE A 49 8.31 -16.61 -9.53
CA PHE A 49 8.31 -15.16 -9.37
C PHE A 49 6.88 -14.64 -9.18
N ASP A 50 6.76 -13.39 -8.72
CA ASP A 50 5.49 -12.71 -8.60
C ASP A 50 5.16 -11.95 -9.91
N GLN A 51 4.01 -12.24 -10.52
CA GLN A 51 3.60 -11.57 -11.75
C GLN A 51 3.17 -10.13 -11.50
N GLY A 52 2.65 -9.82 -10.31
CA GLY A 52 2.12 -8.51 -9.96
C GLY A 52 1.16 -7.96 -11.03
N ARG A 53 1.36 -6.69 -11.38
CA ARG A 53 0.53 -5.96 -12.33
C ARG A 53 0.50 -6.57 -13.73
N SER A 54 1.56 -7.27 -14.16
CA SER A 54 1.63 -7.83 -15.53
C SER A 54 0.53 -8.85 -15.84
N GLN A 55 0.04 -9.58 -14.82
CA GLN A 55 -1.10 -10.48 -14.98
C GLN A 55 -2.43 -9.72 -15.05
N ALA A 56 -2.58 -8.68 -14.23
CA ALA A 56 -3.84 -7.96 -14.04
C ALA A 56 -4.18 -7.01 -15.20
N THR A 57 -3.17 -6.45 -15.88
CA THR A 57 -3.37 -5.52 -17.00
C THR A 57 -4.07 -6.19 -18.18
N MET A 58 -3.73 -7.45 -18.48
CA MET A 58 -4.41 -8.23 -19.52
C MET A 58 -5.85 -8.55 -19.10
N GLN A 59 -6.05 -8.98 -17.85
CA GLN A 59 -7.38 -9.30 -17.33
C GLN A 59 -8.33 -8.10 -17.40
N VAL A 60 -7.88 -6.91 -16.99
CA VAL A 60 -8.74 -5.72 -17.00
C VAL A 60 -9.09 -5.28 -18.42
N VAL A 61 -8.20 -5.45 -19.40
CA VAL A 61 -8.49 -5.09 -20.80
C VAL A 61 -9.48 -6.07 -21.44
N GLU A 62 -9.40 -7.34 -21.09
CA GLU A 62 -10.31 -8.38 -21.61
C GLU A 62 -11.68 -8.39 -20.91
N ASP A 63 -11.79 -7.79 -19.73
CA ASP A 63 -13.04 -7.75 -18.96
C ASP A 63 -14.11 -6.87 -19.64
N MET A 64 -15.27 -7.45 -19.94
CA MET A 64 -16.40 -6.74 -20.54
C MET A 64 -16.98 -5.63 -19.64
N PHE A 65 -16.70 -5.68 -18.34
CA PHE A 65 -17.11 -4.70 -17.33
C PHE A 65 -16.04 -3.63 -17.05
N ASN A 66 -14.98 -3.55 -17.87
CA ASN A 66 -14.01 -2.48 -17.77
C ASN A 66 -14.58 -1.12 -18.28
N CYS A 67 -13.79 -0.05 -18.14
CA CYS A 67 -14.22 1.31 -18.49
C CYS A 67 -14.59 1.50 -19.98
N LEU A 68 -13.98 0.72 -20.88
CA LEU A 68 -14.23 0.79 -22.33
C LEU A 68 -15.18 -0.33 -22.81
N GLY A 69 -15.71 -1.12 -21.88
CA GLY A 69 -16.55 -2.27 -22.17
C GLY A 69 -17.99 -1.90 -22.50
N GLU A 70 -18.74 -2.87 -23.04
CA GLU A 70 -20.14 -2.70 -23.47
C GLU A 70 -21.05 -2.20 -22.34
N PHE A 71 -20.71 -2.52 -21.09
CA PHE A 71 -21.52 -2.19 -19.92
C PHE A 71 -21.12 -0.87 -19.24
N SER A 72 -20.13 -0.14 -19.76
CA SER A 72 -19.74 1.14 -19.20
C SER A 72 -20.57 2.29 -19.76
N ASP A 73 -21.02 3.18 -18.87
CA ASP A 73 -21.62 4.47 -19.21
C ASP A 73 -20.59 5.62 -19.26
N ALA A 74 -19.31 5.31 -19.04
CA ALA A 74 -18.21 6.27 -19.12
C ALA A 74 -17.96 6.70 -20.57
N SER A 75 -17.60 7.97 -20.76
CA SER A 75 -17.06 8.40 -22.07
C SER A 75 -15.64 7.89 -22.24
N GLU A 76 -15.19 7.74 -23.48
CA GLU A 76 -13.82 7.32 -23.77
C GLU A 76 -12.78 8.27 -23.14
N GLU A 77 -13.09 9.57 -23.05
CA GLU A 77 -12.24 10.57 -22.39
C GLU A 77 -12.14 10.37 -20.87
N ALA A 78 -13.12 9.74 -20.24
CA ALA A 78 -13.06 9.40 -18.81
C ALA A 78 -12.18 8.17 -18.53
N CYS A 79 -11.87 7.37 -19.55
CA CYS A 79 -11.15 6.11 -19.43
C CYS A 79 -9.65 6.19 -19.73
N VAL A 80 -9.01 7.34 -19.47
CA VAL A 80 -7.59 7.58 -19.81
C VAL A 80 -6.64 6.51 -19.27
N GLU A 81 -6.85 6.04 -18.03
CA GLU A 81 -6.01 5.01 -17.40
C GLU A 81 -6.05 3.68 -18.17
N LEU A 82 -7.22 3.31 -18.71
CA LEU A 82 -7.37 2.08 -19.48
C LEU A 82 -6.91 2.25 -20.92
N ARG A 83 -7.12 3.43 -21.52
CA ARG A 83 -6.68 3.73 -22.89
C ARG A 83 -5.17 3.71 -23.06
N PHE A 84 -4.46 4.19 -22.03
CA PHE A 84 -3.01 4.27 -22.02
C PHE A 84 -2.39 3.25 -21.06
N ILE A 85 -3.12 2.19 -20.72
CA ILE A 85 -2.59 1.12 -19.88
C ILE A 85 -1.39 0.46 -20.56
N LYS A 86 -0.35 0.22 -19.78
CA LYS A 86 0.82 -0.52 -20.24
C LYS A 86 0.56 -2.02 -20.06
N LEU A 87 0.67 -2.78 -21.15
CA LEU A 87 0.39 -4.23 -21.18
C LEU A 87 1.66 -5.09 -21.03
N GLU A 88 2.81 -4.53 -21.40
CA GLU A 88 4.09 -5.24 -21.42
C GLU A 88 5.18 -4.35 -20.82
N GLY A 89 6.17 -4.94 -20.15
CA GLY A 89 7.31 -4.23 -19.56
C GLY A 89 7.77 -4.87 -18.26
N GLU A 90 9.07 -4.79 -17.97
CA GLU A 90 9.63 -5.36 -16.73
C GLU A 90 9.08 -4.67 -15.48
N GLU A 91 8.75 -3.37 -15.56
CA GLU A 91 8.19 -2.61 -14.44
C GLU A 91 6.76 -3.02 -14.05
N LEU A 92 6.10 -3.87 -14.85
CA LEU A 92 4.82 -4.47 -14.47
C LEU A 92 5.00 -5.72 -13.60
N VAL A 93 6.17 -6.35 -13.64
CA VAL A 93 6.41 -7.64 -12.99
C VAL A 93 6.70 -7.43 -11.50
N GLY A 94 5.95 -8.13 -10.66
CA GLY A 94 6.04 -8.01 -9.20
C GLY A 94 5.59 -6.64 -8.65
N ALA A 95 5.06 -5.77 -9.51
CA ALA A 95 4.59 -4.46 -9.10
C ALA A 95 3.16 -4.54 -8.56
N PHE A 96 2.95 -3.99 -7.36
CA PHE A 96 1.64 -3.93 -6.71
C PHE A 96 1.26 -2.49 -6.39
N LYS A 97 -0.05 -2.23 -6.39
CA LYS A 97 -0.57 -0.90 -6.07
C LYS A 97 -0.17 -0.52 -4.64
N VAL A 98 0.33 0.70 -4.46
CA VAL A 98 0.64 1.24 -3.13
C VAL A 98 -0.65 1.22 -2.28
N PRO A 99 -0.69 0.48 -1.15
CA PRO A 99 -1.86 0.47 -0.28
C PRO A 99 -1.98 1.81 0.46
N GLY A 100 -3.21 2.22 0.77
CA GLY A 100 -3.41 3.31 1.73
C GLY A 100 -2.96 2.87 3.13
N LEU A 101 -2.46 3.81 3.93
CA LEU A 101 -2.00 3.53 5.31
C LEU A 101 -3.04 3.86 6.39
N ARG A 102 -4.24 4.30 6.00
CA ARG A 102 -5.33 4.50 6.96
C ARG A 102 -5.78 3.16 7.54
N ASN A 103 -6.00 3.14 8.86
CA ASN A 103 -6.36 1.93 9.62
C ASN A 103 -5.33 0.81 9.55
N ILE A 104 -4.06 1.13 9.26
CA ILE A 104 -3.01 0.14 9.13
C ILE A 104 -2.79 -0.70 10.40
N ALA A 105 -3.12 -0.19 11.59
CA ALA A 105 -2.99 -0.95 12.84
C ALA A 105 -3.90 -2.19 12.89
N GLU A 106 -4.98 -2.21 12.12
CA GLU A 106 -6.05 -3.21 12.20
C GLU A 106 -6.06 -4.18 11.00
N THR A 107 -5.04 -4.12 10.13
CA THR A 107 -5.03 -4.85 8.85
C THR A 107 -3.89 -5.85 8.73
N ALA A 108 -3.31 -6.29 9.84
CA ALA A 108 -2.34 -7.39 9.81
C ALA A 108 -3.02 -8.69 9.33
N PRO A 109 -2.30 -9.59 8.64
CA PRO A 109 -0.91 -9.46 8.19
C PRO A 109 -0.75 -8.53 6.98
N TYR A 110 0.48 -8.06 6.76
CA TYR A 110 0.79 -7.02 5.77
C TYR A 110 1.33 -7.58 4.45
N MET A 111 1.32 -6.70 3.44
CA MET A 111 1.65 -6.95 2.03
C MET A 111 0.58 -7.77 1.29
N HIS A 112 0.67 -7.81 -0.04
CA HIS A 112 -0.32 -8.48 -0.88
C HIS A 112 -0.36 -10.00 -0.70
N ASN A 113 0.71 -10.58 -0.13
CA ASN A 113 0.83 -12.00 0.17
C ASN A 113 0.74 -12.31 1.68
N GLY A 114 0.51 -11.29 2.53
CA GLY A 114 0.38 -11.48 3.98
C GLY A 114 1.66 -11.98 4.66
N ILE A 115 2.84 -11.82 4.07
CA ILE A 115 4.08 -12.42 4.57
C ILE A 115 4.59 -11.82 5.88
N PHE A 116 4.23 -10.56 6.17
CA PHE A 116 4.69 -9.86 7.37
C PHE A 116 3.60 -9.85 8.45
N PRO A 117 3.88 -10.39 9.65
CA PRO A 117 2.88 -10.49 10.71
C PRO A 117 2.63 -9.16 11.44
N ASP A 118 3.62 -8.26 11.45
CA ASP A 118 3.60 -7.00 12.20
C ASP A 118 4.30 -5.86 11.42
N LEU A 119 4.12 -4.63 11.91
CA LEU A 119 4.75 -3.44 11.32
C LEU A 119 6.26 -3.42 11.50
N GLU A 120 6.80 -4.06 12.54
CA GLU A 120 8.25 -4.22 12.71
C GLU A 120 8.87 -4.99 11.55
N ALA A 121 8.24 -6.09 11.12
CA ALA A 121 8.69 -6.86 9.96
C ALA A 121 8.62 -6.02 8.67
N VAL A 122 7.56 -5.22 8.50
CA VAL A 122 7.43 -4.27 7.39
C VAL A 122 8.59 -3.27 7.40
N ILE A 123 8.79 -2.54 8.50
CA ILE A 123 9.81 -1.49 8.60
C ILE A 123 11.21 -2.09 8.41
N ARG A 124 11.47 -3.30 8.94
CA ARG A 124 12.72 -4.02 8.73
C ARG A 124 12.97 -4.32 7.24
N HIS A 125 11.93 -4.69 6.49
CA HIS A 125 12.03 -4.91 5.04
C HIS A 125 12.45 -3.63 4.31
N TYR A 126 11.82 -2.49 4.61
CA TYR A 126 12.21 -1.20 4.04
C TYR A 126 13.62 -0.78 4.47
N ASN A 127 14.00 -1.06 5.72
CA ASN A 127 15.33 -0.74 6.22
C ASN A 127 16.43 -1.55 5.51
N HIS A 128 16.13 -2.79 5.10
CA HIS A 128 17.05 -3.65 4.35
C HIS A 128 17.03 -3.39 2.83
N ALA A 129 15.86 -3.10 2.27
CA ALA A 129 15.61 -2.89 0.84
C ALA A 129 16.26 -3.98 -0.06
N PRO A 130 15.82 -5.25 0.04
CA PRO A 130 16.38 -6.32 -0.78
C PRO A 130 16.09 -6.09 -2.28
N PRO A 131 16.94 -6.62 -3.17
CA PRO A 131 16.66 -6.61 -4.60
C PRO A 131 15.42 -7.46 -4.93
N ALA A 132 14.71 -7.08 -5.99
CA ALA A 132 13.60 -7.85 -6.52
C ALA A 132 14.06 -8.89 -7.55
N PHE A 133 13.30 -9.96 -7.70
CA PHE A 133 13.50 -10.92 -8.79
C PHE A 133 12.17 -11.46 -9.34
N PRO A 134 11.95 -11.40 -10.66
CA PRO A 134 12.72 -10.66 -11.67
C PRO A 134 12.52 -9.16 -11.50
N GLY A 135 13.30 -8.37 -12.22
CA GLY A 135 13.18 -6.91 -12.24
C GLY A 135 14.03 -6.20 -11.18
N HIS A 136 13.59 -5.00 -10.81
CA HIS A 136 14.28 -4.10 -9.89
C HIS A 136 13.39 -3.80 -8.69
N SER A 137 14.00 -3.67 -7.51
CA SER A 137 13.30 -3.18 -6.32
C SER A 137 13.36 -1.67 -6.33
N ASP A 138 12.23 -1.00 -6.16
CA ASP A 138 12.14 0.46 -6.09
C ASP A 138 12.60 1.02 -4.73
N LEU A 139 13.00 0.15 -3.80
CA LEU A 139 13.43 0.55 -2.47
C LEU A 139 14.89 0.99 -2.42
N VAL A 140 15.13 2.02 -1.63
CA VAL A 140 16.45 2.41 -1.12
C VAL A 140 16.47 2.14 0.39
N PRO A 141 17.55 1.55 0.95
CA PRO A 141 17.61 1.27 2.38
C PRO A 141 17.43 2.56 3.22
N LEU A 142 16.55 2.50 4.22
CA LEU A 142 16.30 3.65 5.11
C LEU A 142 17.50 3.95 6.04
N ALA A 143 18.27 2.91 6.40
CA ALA A 143 19.36 2.97 7.38
C ALA A 143 18.95 3.54 8.76
N PHE A 144 17.69 3.35 9.15
CA PHE A 144 17.14 3.78 10.43
C PHE A 144 17.69 2.95 11.59
N THR A 145 17.88 3.61 12.73
CA THR A 145 18.11 2.93 14.01
C THR A 145 16.84 2.24 14.52
N GLU A 146 16.96 1.45 15.58
CA GLU A 146 15.81 0.84 16.24
C GLU A 146 14.87 1.90 16.83
N GLU A 147 15.41 2.99 17.38
CA GLU A 147 14.62 4.11 17.91
C GLU A 147 13.85 4.84 16.80
N GLN A 148 14.49 5.08 15.65
CA GLN A 148 13.82 5.69 14.49
C GLN A 148 12.73 4.77 13.93
N SER A 149 13.00 3.46 13.84
CA SER A 149 12.02 2.46 13.42
C SER A 149 10.82 2.40 14.36
N ALA A 150 11.06 2.45 15.68
CA ALA A 150 10.00 2.49 16.68
C ALA A 150 9.19 3.80 16.61
N ALA A 151 9.84 4.94 16.37
CA ALA A 151 9.18 6.22 16.17
C ALA A 151 8.28 6.20 14.92
N LEU A 152 8.79 5.71 13.80
CA LEU A 152 8.00 5.54 12.56
C LEU A 152 6.77 4.64 12.81
N LYS A 153 6.95 3.50 13.48
CA LYS A 153 5.83 2.64 13.86
C LYS A 153 4.81 3.39 14.71
N ALA A 154 5.25 4.13 15.73
CA ALA A 154 4.35 4.88 16.61
C ALA A 154 3.47 5.85 15.80
N PHE A 155 4.06 6.58 14.85
CA PHE A 155 3.30 7.44 13.94
C PHE A 155 2.30 6.65 13.08
N LEU A 156 2.72 5.53 12.46
CA LEU A 156 1.83 4.73 11.61
C LEU A 156 0.58 4.24 12.36
N LEU A 157 0.71 3.89 13.64
CA LEU A 157 -0.42 3.47 14.47
C LEU A 157 -1.44 4.59 14.69
N THR A 158 -1.02 5.87 14.65
CA THR A 158 -1.93 7.02 14.75
C THR A 158 -2.84 7.20 13.53
N LEU A 159 -2.56 6.49 12.42
CA LEU A 159 -3.36 6.55 11.19
C LEU A 159 -4.64 5.69 11.28
N SER A 160 -4.91 5.10 12.43
CA SER A 160 -6.08 4.26 12.67
C SER A 160 -7.06 4.97 13.60
N ALA A 161 -8.33 4.98 13.20
CA ALA A 161 -9.40 5.58 13.98
C ALA A 161 -10.68 4.74 13.84
N PRO A 162 -11.52 4.66 14.88
CA PRO A 162 -12.84 4.06 14.74
C PRO A 162 -13.66 4.82 13.68
N PRO A 163 -14.65 4.16 13.06
CA PRO A 163 -15.55 4.86 12.14
C PRO A 163 -16.22 6.03 12.86
N ASP A 164 -16.19 7.21 12.24
CA ASP A 164 -16.90 8.39 12.73
C ASP A 164 -18.38 8.28 12.36
N ALA A 165 -19.11 7.46 13.12
CA ALA A 165 -20.53 7.21 12.93
C ALA A 165 -21.25 7.12 14.29
N PRO A 166 -22.55 7.47 14.35
CA PRO A 166 -23.36 7.27 15.53
C PRO A 166 -23.30 5.80 16.02
N PRO A 167 -23.13 5.55 17.33
CA PRO A 167 -22.96 4.19 17.86
C PRO A 167 -24.07 3.19 17.50
N GLU A 168 -25.29 3.68 17.26
CA GLU A 168 -26.43 2.90 16.79
C GLU A 168 -26.24 2.32 15.39
N LEU A 169 -25.43 2.96 14.53
CA LEU A 169 -25.12 2.48 13.18
C LEU A 169 -23.94 1.50 13.15
N LEU A 170 -23.20 1.37 14.26
CA LEU A 170 -22.06 0.45 14.40
C LEU A 170 -22.46 -0.94 14.91
N ARG A 171 -23.75 -1.14 15.23
CA ARG A 171 -24.29 -2.43 15.68
C ARG A 171 -25.18 -3.03 14.60
N PRO A 172 -25.31 -4.37 14.54
CA PRO A 172 -26.30 -5.01 13.70
C PRO A 172 -27.72 -4.51 14.03
N PRO A 173 -28.61 -4.35 13.03
CA PRO A 173 -30.03 -4.10 13.26
C PRO A 173 -30.65 -5.09 14.25
N GLU A 174 -31.46 -4.60 15.19
CA GLU A 174 -32.22 -5.45 16.10
C GLU A 174 -33.24 -6.30 15.31
N GLY A 175 -33.31 -7.61 15.60
CA GLY A 175 -34.32 -8.52 15.04
C GLY A 175 -33.93 -9.28 13.77
N MET A 176 -32.65 -9.28 13.37
CA MET A 176 -32.13 -10.27 12.42
C MET A 176 -31.68 -11.53 13.18
N GLU A 177 -32.64 -12.41 13.50
CA GLU A 177 -32.37 -13.85 13.80
C GLU A 177 -32.50 -14.68 12.53
#